data_AF-A0A7X2RU27-F1
#
_entry.id   AF-A0A7X2RU27-F1
#
_cell.length_a   1.000
_cell.length_b   1.000
_cell.length_c   1.000
_cell.angle_alpha   90.00
_cell.angle_beta   90.00
_cell.angle_gamma   90.00
#
_symmetry.space_group_name_H-M   'P 1'
#
loop_
_entity.id
_entity.type
_entity.pdbx_description
1 polymer ?
#
loop_
_entity_poly.entity_id
_entity_poly.type
_entity_poly.pdbx_seq_one_letter_code
_entity_poly.pdbx_strand_id
1 'polypeptide(L)'
;MSELKSVTRSKTPSLRFEGGEHTAIGDDILLRFINDAPAISARQVKLHLPNGLALTYGQIISLGGDFYGIPGQPISDAASATDRVQRFIAAFNSLAVLPASREEAGKILAVMQKEVNAVNQAIKDGKQPHEAYDTLGDTLSEEWNRITGGGSAVSGLVPLGRYLKLAADNADHFGEWALSAYLAGHTAALQHALVARQSGSEQQLELAYAMNSFADHFLTDLFSAGHLRVPRKQLAAVVTPGELGSLISRFMHDEDSKFGLNVRNALGDQWHAYGDKRYFDTNDSANRVQVKRAVQASADEIFETFISGIAPSPANFRAPLYVPDLNAAQNPGNNFSPLFKAEGDKVLRRQDVSNLNDKQWTNDWWGWSTYWLLKDYKPNTPAS
;
A
#
# COMPACT_ATOMS: atom_id res chain seq x y z
N MET A 1 -39.64 17.66 -31.73
CA MET A 1 -39.75 17.18 -30.33
C MET A 1 -38.52 16.35 -30.04
N SER A 2 -37.40 17.01 -29.74
CA SER A 2 -36.16 16.39 -29.32
C SER A 2 -35.76 17.03 -28.01
N GLU A 3 -35.50 16.21 -27.00
CA GLU A 3 -34.25 16.20 -26.25
C GLU A 3 -34.41 15.25 -25.07
N LEU A 4 -33.94 14.01 -25.28
CA LEU A 4 -33.53 13.15 -24.19
C LEU A 4 -32.30 13.77 -23.54
N LYS A 5 -32.49 14.36 -22.36
CA LYS A 5 -31.39 14.83 -21.52
C LYS A 5 -30.55 13.64 -21.10
N SER A 6 -29.29 13.66 -21.53
CA SER A 6 -28.25 12.73 -21.10
C SER A 6 -28.12 12.81 -19.58
N VAL A 7 -28.31 11.68 -18.92
CA VAL A 7 -28.01 11.53 -17.50
C VAL A 7 -26.50 11.51 -17.36
N THR A 8 -25.96 12.52 -16.68
CA THR A 8 -24.56 12.61 -16.29
C THR A 8 -24.18 11.40 -15.45
N ARG A 9 -23.22 10.59 -15.93
CA ARG A 9 -22.53 9.59 -15.12
C ARG A 9 -21.95 10.28 -13.88
N SER A 10 -22.48 9.95 -12.71
CA SER A 10 -21.85 10.24 -11.42
C SER A 10 -20.40 9.79 -11.48
N LYS A 11 -19.44 10.71 -11.33
CA LYS A 11 -18.03 10.37 -11.14
C LYS A 11 -17.90 9.71 -9.76
N THR A 12 -17.94 8.39 -9.73
CA THR A 12 -17.53 7.60 -8.57
C THR A 12 -16.07 7.95 -8.25
N PRO A 13 -15.67 8.07 -6.98
CA PRO A 13 -14.27 8.31 -6.61
C PRO A 13 -13.35 7.31 -7.29
N SER A 14 -12.34 7.78 -8.03
CA SER A 14 -11.53 6.95 -8.92
C SER A 14 -10.58 6.06 -8.14
N LEU A 15 -10.77 4.73 -8.12
CA LEU A 15 -9.84 3.80 -7.44
C LEU A 15 -8.50 3.84 -8.19
N ARG A 16 -7.48 4.39 -7.54
CA ARG A 16 -6.13 4.54 -8.09
C ARG A 16 -5.20 3.74 -7.19
N PHE A 17 -4.35 2.92 -7.79
CA PHE A 17 -3.38 2.06 -7.14
C PHE A 17 -2.05 2.22 -7.86
N GLU A 18 -0.96 2.27 -7.10
CA GLU A 18 0.34 2.82 -7.50
C GLU A 18 1.41 1.72 -7.58
N GLY A 19 1.04 0.54 -8.10
CA GLY A 19 1.91 -0.63 -8.17
C GLY A 19 3.28 -0.37 -8.82
N GLY A 20 3.37 0.62 -9.72
CA GLY A 20 4.65 1.08 -10.28
C GLY A 20 5.62 1.67 -9.24
N GLU A 21 5.12 2.39 -8.24
CA GLU A 21 5.91 2.96 -7.15
C GLU A 21 6.47 1.84 -6.26
N HIS A 22 5.63 0.87 -5.87
CA HIS A 22 6.07 -0.35 -5.15
C HIS A 22 7.16 -1.12 -5.89
N THR A 23 6.98 -1.31 -7.21
CA THR A 23 7.99 -1.97 -8.04
C THR A 23 9.32 -1.22 -7.98
N ALA A 24 9.28 0.10 -8.14
CA ALA A 24 10.48 0.92 -8.12
C ALA A 24 11.20 0.88 -6.77
N ILE A 25 10.46 0.93 -5.66
CA ILE A 25 11.00 0.84 -4.29
C ILE A 25 11.75 -0.48 -4.11
N GLY A 26 11.09 -1.62 -4.38
CA GLY A 26 11.69 -2.94 -4.17
C GLY A 26 12.82 -3.27 -5.14
N ASP A 27 12.81 -2.72 -6.36
CA ASP A 27 13.87 -2.94 -7.33
C ASP A 27 15.12 -2.07 -7.07
N ASP A 28 15.03 -1.06 -6.20
CA ASP A 28 16.13 -0.14 -5.85
C ASP A 28 16.94 -0.61 -4.63
N ILE A 29 16.61 -1.78 -4.06
CA ILE A 29 17.41 -2.43 -3.00
C ILE A 29 18.41 -3.44 -3.58
N LEU A 30 19.30 -3.90 -2.71
CA LEU A 30 20.30 -4.92 -2.97
C LEU A 30 19.97 -6.22 -2.23
N LEU A 31 20.17 -7.36 -2.90
CA LEU A 31 20.00 -8.69 -2.32
C LEU A 31 21.34 -9.41 -2.23
N ARG A 32 21.49 -10.26 -1.21
CA ARG A 32 22.66 -11.11 -1.03
C ARG A 32 22.26 -12.59 -1.02
N PHE A 33 23.11 -13.41 -1.62
CA PHE A 33 22.93 -14.87 -1.66
C PHE A 33 24.15 -15.60 -1.10
N ILE A 34 25.31 -14.94 -1.05
CA ILE A 34 26.59 -15.49 -0.60
C ILE A 34 27.26 -14.45 0.30
N ASN A 35 27.78 -14.90 1.46
CA ASN A 35 28.27 -14.02 2.54
C ASN A 35 29.34 -13.02 2.06
N ASP A 36 30.33 -13.52 1.31
CA ASP A 36 31.50 -12.75 0.89
C ASP A 36 31.42 -12.28 -0.58
N ALA A 37 30.21 -12.34 -1.18
CA ALA A 37 29.99 -11.84 -2.54
C ALA A 37 29.40 -10.42 -2.53
N PRO A 38 29.62 -9.64 -3.60
CA PRO A 38 28.90 -8.40 -3.82
C PRO A 38 27.38 -8.63 -3.82
N ALA A 39 26.63 -7.70 -3.24
CA ALA A 39 25.18 -7.72 -3.34
C ALA A 39 24.74 -7.40 -4.78
N ILE A 40 23.60 -7.94 -5.20
CA ILE A 40 23.05 -7.83 -6.55
C ILE A 40 21.83 -6.91 -6.48
N SER A 41 21.64 -6.05 -7.48
CA SER A 41 20.42 -5.24 -7.55
C SER A 41 19.18 -6.14 -7.65
N ALA A 42 18.18 -5.89 -6.81
CA ALA A 42 16.95 -6.67 -6.80
C ALA A 42 16.21 -6.66 -8.15
N ARG A 43 16.36 -5.60 -8.94
CA ARG A 43 15.86 -5.50 -10.33
C ARG A 43 16.42 -6.58 -11.26
N GLN A 44 17.64 -7.04 -10.99
CA GLN A 44 18.36 -8.03 -11.81
C GLN A 44 18.11 -9.46 -11.36
N VAL A 45 17.50 -9.64 -10.19
CA VAL A 45 17.25 -10.95 -9.57
C VAL A 45 15.83 -11.38 -9.88
N LYS A 46 15.66 -12.66 -10.23
CA LYS A 46 14.35 -13.29 -10.36
C LYS A 46 14.19 -14.30 -9.23
N LEU A 47 13.24 -14.04 -8.35
CA LEU A 47 12.87 -14.91 -7.24
C LEU A 47 11.84 -15.92 -7.76
N HIS A 48 12.17 -17.20 -7.69
CA HIS A 48 11.34 -18.28 -8.20
C HIS A 48 10.30 -18.72 -7.17
N LEU A 49 9.02 -18.72 -7.57
CA LEU A 49 7.91 -19.17 -6.75
C LEU A 49 7.54 -20.63 -7.04
N PRO A 50 6.89 -21.35 -6.10
CA PRO A 50 6.50 -22.75 -6.27
C PRO A 50 5.66 -23.06 -7.52
N ASN A 51 4.82 -22.12 -7.97
CA ASN A 51 4.03 -22.28 -9.19
C ASN A 51 4.83 -22.04 -10.48
N GLY A 52 6.12 -21.71 -10.41
CA GLY A 52 6.98 -21.45 -11.56
C GLY A 52 6.92 -20.00 -12.08
N LEU A 53 6.35 -19.07 -11.31
CA LEU A 53 6.58 -17.64 -11.52
C LEU A 53 8.03 -17.29 -11.16
N ALA A 54 8.58 -16.29 -11.87
CA ALA A 54 9.89 -15.73 -11.61
C ALA A 54 9.78 -14.20 -11.67
N LEU A 55 9.81 -13.54 -10.51
CA LEU A 55 9.49 -12.13 -10.35
C LEU A 55 10.66 -11.40 -9.68
N THR A 56 10.83 -10.10 -9.96
CA THR A 56 11.76 -9.30 -9.13
C THR A 56 11.17 -9.06 -7.75
N TYR A 57 12.00 -8.59 -6.83
CA TYR A 57 11.54 -8.16 -5.52
C TYR A 57 10.46 -7.07 -5.65
N GLY A 58 10.72 -6.00 -6.43
CA GLY A 58 9.72 -4.94 -6.62
C GLY A 58 8.40 -5.45 -7.21
N GLN A 59 8.46 -6.37 -8.18
CA GLN A 59 7.24 -6.96 -8.75
C GLN A 59 6.40 -7.69 -7.71
N ILE A 60 7.01 -8.40 -6.75
CA ILE A 60 6.25 -9.08 -5.69
C ILE A 60 5.65 -8.07 -4.70
N ILE A 61 6.37 -7.00 -4.32
CA ILE A 61 5.81 -5.89 -3.51
C ILE A 61 4.55 -5.34 -4.18
N SER A 62 4.60 -5.07 -5.49
CA SER A 62 3.48 -4.48 -6.24
C SER A 62 2.26 -5.38 -6.41
N LEU A 63 2.42 -6.69 -6.15
CA LEU A 63 1.38 -7.70 -6.34
C LEU A 63 0.73 -8.12 -5.02
N GLY A 64 1.49 -8.11 -3.92
CA GLY A 64 0.98 -8.44 -2.59
C GLY A 64 -0.03 -7.41 -2.12
N GLY A 65 -1.00 -7.82 -1.30
CA GLY A 65 -2.01 -6.95 -0.69
C GLY A 65 -3.11 -6.47 -1.66
N ASP A 66 -2.73 -5.94 -2.82
CA ASP A 66 -3.64 -5.33 -3.80
C ASP A 66 -4.27 -6.33 -4.76
N PHE A 67 -3.44 -7.24 -5.28
CA PHE A 67 -3.87 -8.18 -6.32
C PHE A 67 -3.96 -9.61 -5.80
N TYR A 68 -3.12 -9.94 -4.83
CA TYR A 68 -3.03 -11.24 -4.20
C TYR A 68 -3.20 -11.12 -2.69
N GLY A 69 -4.07 -11.97 -2.15
CA GLY A 69 -4.62 -11.89 -0.81
C GLY A 69 -5.90 -12.72 -0.71
N ILE A 70 -6.46 -12.81 0.49
CA ILE A 70 -7.71 -13.53 0.75
C ILE A 70 -8.80 -12.51 1.11
N PRO A 71 -9.73 -12.17 0.18
CA PRO A 71 -10.80 -11.24 0.48
C PRO A 71 -11.63 -11.65 1.71
N GLY A 72 -11.93 -10.69 2.59
CA GLY A 72 -12.65 -10.93 3.83
C GLY A 72 -11.81 -11.59 4.94
N GLN A 73 -10.49 -11.74 4.73
CA GLN A 73 -9.57 -12.24 5.74
C GLN A 73 -8.31 -11.35 5.84
N PRO A 74 -8.45 -10.06 6.23
CA PRO A 74 -7.29 -9.21 6.49
C PRO A 74 -6.32 -9.88 7.46
N ILE A 75 -5.03 -9.74 7.21
CA ILE A 75 -3.96 -10.31 8.01
C ILE A 75 -4.03 -9.73 9.42
N SER A 76 -4.19 -8.42 9.57
CA SER A 76 -4.26 -7.69 10.83
C SER A 76 -5.38 -8.16 11.76
N ASP A 77 -6.45 -8.71 11.19
CA ASP A 77 -7.68 -9.06 11.89
C ASP A 77 -7.64 -10.46 12.53
N ALA A 78 -6.53 -11.19 12.37
CA ALA A 78 -6.34 -12.43 13.10
C ALA A 78 -6.12 -12.17 14.60
N ALA A 79 -6.74 -13.00 15.43
CA ALA A 79 -6.80 -12.81 16.89
C ALA A 79 -5.42 -12.89 17.59
N SER A 80 -4.49 -13.65 17.05
CA SER A 80 -3.14 -13.83 17.62
C SER A 80 -2.04 -13.58 16.59
N ALA A 81 -0.82 -13.30 17.06
CA ALA A 81 0.33 -13.13 16.17
C ALA A 81 0.58 -14.37 15.28
N THR A 82 0.40 -15.57 15.84
CA THR A 82 0.51 -16.82 15.08
C THR A 82 -0.55 -16.92 13.99
N ASP A 83 -1.80 -16.56 14.29
CA ASP A 83 -2.88 -16.58 13.30
C ASP A 83 -2.64 -15.54 12.19
N ARG A 84 -2.04 -14.39 12.51
CA ARG A 84 -1.66 -13.39 11.51
C ARG A 84 -0.60 -13.94 10.56
N VAL A 85 0.41 -14.66 11.09
CA VAL A 85 1.40 -15.37 10.26
C VAL A 85 0.71 -16.37 9.32
N GLN A 86 -0.29 -17.13 9.80
CA GLN A 86 -1.03 -18.07 8.96
C GLN A 86 -1.86 -17.38 7.87
N ARG A 87 -2.53 -16.26 8.19
CA ARG A 87 -3.26 -15.46 7.19
C ARG A 87 -2.32 -14.87 6.14
N PHE A 88 -1.16 -14.37 6.56
CA PHE A 88 -0.12 -13.90 5.64
C PHE A 88 0.33 -15.03 4.69
N ILE A 89 0.64 -16.22 5.22
CA ILE A 89 1.05 -17.37 4.39
C ILE A 89 -0.05 -17.74 3.39
N ALA A 90 -1.33 -17.74 3.81
CA ALA A 90 -2.45 -17.99 2.92
C ALA A 90 -2.56 -16.92 1.80
N ALA A 91 -2.39 -15.65 2.15
CA ALA A 91 -2.37 -14.54 1.19
C ALA A 91 -1.22 -14.68 0.19
N PHE A 92 0.01 -14.91 0.66
CA PHE A 92 1.18 -15.14 -0.18
C PHE A 92 0.99 -16.34 -1.12
N ASN A 93 0.43 -17.44 -0.62
CA ASN A 93 0.19 -18.65 -1.42
C ASN A 93 -0.84 -18.43 -2.55
N SER A 94 -1.71 -17.43 -2.43
CA SER A 94 -2.59 -17.03 -3.55
C SER A 94 -1.80 -16.53 -4.76
N LEU A 95 -0.61 -15.94 -4.56
CA LEU A 95 0.35 -15.60 -5.61
C LEU A 95 1.27 -16.78 -5.95
N ALA A 96 1.86 -17.40 -4.93
CA ALA A 96 3.05 -18.23 -5.08
C ALA A 96 2.77 -19.70 -5.44
N VAL A 97 1.58 -20.21 -5.13
CA VAL A 97 1.28 -21.66 -5.25
C VAL A 97 0.23 -21.96 -6.30
N LEU A 98 -0.77 -21.08 -6.49
CA LEU A 98 -1.87 -21.35 -7.42
C LEU A 98 -1.37 -21.31 -8.88
N PRO A 99 -1.67 -22.34 -9.71
CA PRO A 99 -1.27 -22.35 -11.12
C PRO A 99 -1.86 -21.20 -11.95
N ALA A 100 -3.10 -20.80 -11.64
CA ALA A 100 -3.79 -19.71 -12.34
C ALA A 100 -3.07 -18.37 -12.19
N SER A 101 -2.38 -18.15 -11.07
CA SER A 101 -1.66 -16.91 -10.78
C SER A 101 -0.49 -16.67 -11.74
N ARG A 102 0.03 -17.70 -12.41
CA ARG A 102 1.15 -17.57 -13.36
C ARG A 102 0.83 -16.64 -14.53
N GLU A 103 -0.30 -16.89 -15.18
CA GLU A 103 -0.73 -16.09 -16.33
C GLU A 103 -1.35 -14.76 -15.87
N GLU A 104 -2.10 -14.80 -14.77
CA GLU A 104 -2.78 -13.63 -14.21
C GLU A 104 -1.78 -12.55 -13.76
N ALA A 105 -0.71 -12.91 -13.04
CA ALA A 105 0.32 -11.96 -12.62
C ALA A 105 0.98 -11.26 -13.82
N GLY A 106 1.25 -12.00 -14.90
CA GLY A 106 1.78 -11.43 -16.14
C GLY A 106 0.84 -10.40 -16.77
N LYS A 107 -0.48 -10.65 -16.76
CA LYS A 107 -1.49 -9.69 -17.25
C LYS A 107 -1.57 -8.45 -16.37
N ILE A 108 -1.55 -8.61 -15.05
CA ILE A 108 -1.57 -7.50 -14.08
C ILE A 108 -0.35 -6.60 -14.29
N LEU A 109 0.84 -7.19 -14.35
CA LEU A 109 2.09 -6.47 -14.58
C LEU A 109 2.13 -5.78 -15.95
N ALA A 110 1.50 -6.36 -16.98
CA ALA A 110 1.40 -5.71 -18.29
C ALA A 110 0.52 -4.44 -18.25
N VAL A 111 -0.54 -4.43 -17.45
CA VAL A 111 -1.36 -3.23 -17.23
C VAL A 111 -0.58 -2.20 -16.40
N MET A 112 0.13 -2.63 -15.36
CA MET A 112 1.01 -1.77 -14.57
C MET A 112 2.14 -1.15 -15.42
N GLN A 113 2.65 -1.86 -16.42
CA GLN A 113 3.63 -1.29 -17.35
C GLN A 113 3.08 -0.10 -18.15
N LYS A 114 1.76 -0.02 -18.38
CA LYS A 114 1.12 1.15 -19.03
C LYS A 114 1.23 2.39 -18.13
N GLU A 115 1.02 2.22 -16.83
CA GLU A 115 1.22 3.27 -15.82
C GLU A 115 2.67 3.75 -15.81
N VAL A 116 3.63 2.82 -15.67
CA VAL A 116 5.07 3.11 -15.69
C VAL A 116 5.48 3.84 -16.96
N ASN A 117 4.94 3.45 -18.12
CA ASN A 117 5.22 4.12 -19.39
C ASN A 117 4.70 5.55 -19.43
N ALA A 118 3.50 5.80 -18.91
CA ALA A 118 2.92 7.14 -18.84
C ALA A 118 3.73 8.06 -17.91
N VAL A 119 4.14 7.56 -16.75
CA VAL A 119 5.01 8.29 -15.80
C VAL A 119 6.36 8.61 -16.43
N ASN A 120 7.02 7.63 -17.05
CA ASN A 120 8.28 7.84 -17.75
C ASN A 120 8.16 8.87 -18.88
N GLN A 121 7.03 8.89 -19.58
CA GLN A 121 6.77 9.90 -20.61
C GLN A 121 6.60 11.30 -19.99
N ALA A 122 5.86 11.44 -18.90
CA ALA A 122 5.73 12.72 -18.20
C ALA A 122 7.09 13.27 -17.73
N ILE A 123 7.96 12.40 -17.18
CA ILE A 123 9.33 12.77 -16.81
C ILE A 123 10.12 13.25 -18.02
N LYS A 124 10.07 12.54 -19.16
CA LYS A 124 10.74 12.94 -20.40
C LYS A 124 10.24 14.28 -20.94
N ASP A 125 8.96 14.57 -20.75
CA ASP A 125 8.32 15.82 -21.17
C ASP A 125 8.58 16.98 -20.18
N GLY A 126 9.32 16.74 -19.09
CA GLY A 126 9.60 17.75 -18.05
C GLY A 126 8.40 18.09 -17.16
N LYS A 127 7.36 17.24 -17.15
CA LYS A 127 6.17 17.36 -16.30
C LYS A 127 6.38 16.64 -14.98
N GLN A 128 5.55 16.95 -13.99
CA GLN A 128 5.58 16.19 -12.73
C GLN A 128 4.92 14.82 -12.93
N PRO A 129 5.51 13.73 -12.42
CA PRO A 129 4.97 12.36 -12.51
C PRO A 129 3.50 12.21 -12.11
N HIS A 130 3.06 12.92 -11.05
CA HIS A 130 1.67 12.88 -10.60
C HIS A 130 0.64 13.26 -11.69
N GLU A 131 1.02 14.11 -12.66
CA GLU A 131 0.14 14.51 -13.77
C GLU A 131 -0.21 13.33 -14.69
N ALA A 132 0.67 12.33 -14.81
CA ALA A 132 0.39 11.11 -15.57
C ALA A 132 -0.71 10.28 -14.90
N TYR A 133 -0.66 10.13 -13.58
CA TYR A 133 -1.67 9.43 -12.81
C TYR A 133 -3.05 10.10 -12.90
N ASP A 134 -3.08 11.44 -12.88
CA ASP A 134 -4.32 12.20 -13.05
C ASP A 134 -4.95 11.98 -14.45
N THR A 135 -4.12 11.78 -15.47
CA THR A 135 -4.56 11.53 -16.85
C THR A 135 -5.08 10.11 -17.05
N LEU A 136 -4.42 9.10 -16.46
CA LEU A 136 -4.79 7.70 -16.58
C LEU A 136 -6.18 7.41 -15.97
N GLY A 137 -6.53 8.09 -14.87
CA GLY A 137 -7.83 7.92 -14.23
C GLY A 137 -8.13 6.45 -13.83
N ASP A 138 -9.37 6.01 -14.00
CA ASP A 138 -9.85 4.68 -13.57
C ASP A 138 -9.63 3.54 -14.56
N THR A 139 -9.11 3.83 -15.76
CA THR A 139 -9.10 2.83 -16.84
C THR A 139 -8.28 1.59 -16.48
N LEU A 140 -7.19 1.78 -15.73
CA LEU A 140 -6.35 0.66 -15.29
C LEU A 140 -7.06 -0.21 -14.24
N SER A 141 -7.79 0.41 -13.30
CA SER A 141 -8.60 -0.30 -12.31
C SER A 141 -9.70 -1.14 -12.93
N GLU A 142 -10.33 -0.70 -14.02
CA GLU A 142 -11.29 -1.52 -14.77
C GLU A 142 -10.62 -2.74 -15.42
N GLU A 143 -9.42 -2.58 -15.99
CA GLU A 143 -8.67 -3.69 -16.58
C GLU A 143 -8.23 -4.71 -15.52
N TRP A 144 -7.67 -4.24 -14.40
CA TRP A 144 -7.28 -5.09 -13.28
C TRP A 144 -8.46 -5.83 -12.65
N ASN A 145 -9.61 -5.16 -12.53
CA ASN A 145 -10.82 -5.82 -12.04
C ASN A 145 -11.23 -6.98 -12.96
N ARG A 146 -11.18 -6.79 -14.28
CA ARG A 146 -11.47 -7.85 -15.26
C ARG A 146 -10.47 -8.99 -15.20
N ILE A 147 -9.17 -8.68 -15.11
CA ILE A 147 -8.11 -9.70 -15.01
C ILE A 147 -8.32 -10.58 -13.78
N THR A 148 -8.74 -9.98 -12.67
CA THR A 148 -8.97 -10.69 -11.39
C THR A 148 -10.38 -11.27 -11.23
N GLY A 149 -11.08 -11.49 -12.34
CA GLY A 149 -12.36 -12.22 -12.38
C GLY A 149 -13.61 -11.37 -12.15
N GLY A 150 -13.50 -10.05 -12.27
CA GLY A 150 -14.61 -9.10 -12.20
C GLY A 150 -15.03 -8.54 -13.56
N GLY A 151 -15.85 -7.50 -13.52
CA GLY A 151 -16.32 -6.75 -14.68
C GLY A 151 -17.35 -7.50 -15.54
N SER A 152 -18.02 -6.75 -16.38
CA SER A 152 -19.06 -7.20 -17.31
C SER A 152 -18.99 -6.43 -18.62
N ALA A 153 -19.84 -6.80 -19.58
CA ALA A 153 -19.98 -6.07 -20.84
C ALA A 153 -20.48 -4.63 -20.65
N VAL A 154 -21.15 -4.33 -19.53
CA VAL A 154 -21.76 -3.01 -19.26
C VAL A 154 -20.87 -2.15 -18.36
N SER A 155 -20.05 -2.77 -17.50
CA SER A 155 -19.17 -2.07 -16.56
C SER A 155 -17.87 -2.82 -16.33
N GLY A 156 -16.72 -2.13 -16.45
CA GLY A 156 -15.43 -2.70 -16.07
C GLY A 156 -15.30 -2.99 -14.57
N LEU A 157 -16.10 -2.33 -13.74
CA LEU A 157 -16.00 -2.41 -12.27
C LEU A 157 -16.94 -3.43 -11.63
N VAL A 158 -18.02 -3.84 -12.30
CA VAL A 158 -19.07 -4.69 -11.71
C VAL A 158 -19.31 -5.94 -12.57
N PRO A 159 -19.31 -7.15 -11.99
CA PRO A 159 -19.05 -7.50 -10.57
C PRO A 159 -17.62 -7.23 -10.10
N LEU A 160 -17.41 -7.24 -8.77
CA LEU A 160 -16.09 -7.06 -8.19
C LEU A 160 -15.25 -8.34 -8.36
N GLY A 161 -14.09 -8.20 -9.02
CA GLY A 161 -13.01 -9.17 -9.06
C GLY A 161 -12.19 -9.13 -7.76
N ARG A 162 -11.17 -9.99 -7.66
CA ARG A 162 -10.35 -10.09 -6.44
C ARG A 162 -9.70 -8.77 -6.07
N TYR A 163 -9.16 -8.02 -7.04
CA TYR A 163 -8.56 -6.70 -6.83
C TYR A 163 -9.50 -5.73 -6.11
N LEU A 164 -10.72 -5.55 -6.63
CA LEU A 164 -11.69 -4.63 -6.01
C LEU A 164 -12.25 -5.15 -4.68
N LYS A 165 -12.28 -6.47 -4.47
CA LYS A 165 -12.68 -7.06 -3.19
C LYS A 165 -11.62 -6.82 -2.11
N LEU A 166 -10.33 -6.94 -2.46
CA LEU A 166 -9.23 -6.61 -1.55
C LEU A 166 -9.26 -5.12 -1.21
N ALA A 167 -9.41 -4.25 -2.21
CA ALA A 167 -9.56 -2.80 -2.02
C ALA A 167 -10.71 -2.39 -1.08
N ALA A 168 -11.81 -3.17 -1.05
CA ALA A 168 -12.95 -2.89 -0.19
C ALA A 168 -12.68 -3.20 1.29
N ASP A 169 -11.81 -4.17 1.57
CA ASP A 169 -11.46 -4.67 2.92
C ASP A 169 -9.94 -4.63 3.13
N ASN A 170 -9.37 -3.45 2.94
CA ASN A 170 -7.92 -3.21 2.90
C ASN A 170 -7.38 -2.57 4.19
N ALA A 171 -7.87 -3.00 5.35
CA ALA A 171 -7.36 -2.47 6.63
C ALA A 171 -5.84 -2.65 6.77
N ASP A 172 -5.30 -3.75 6.23
CA ASP A 172 -3.87 -4.08 6.19
C ASP A 172 -2.98 -3.03 5.50
N HIS A 173 -3.54 -2.01 4.86
CA HIS A 173 -2.80 -0.92 4.22
C HIS A 173 -2.56 0.26 5.17
N PHE A 174 -3.30 0.35 6.28
CA PHE A 174 -3.35 1.58 7.08
C PHE A 174 -2.71 1.43 8.45
N GLY A 175 -1.79 2.34 8.77
CA GLY A 175 -1.24 2.57 10.11
C GLY A 175 -0.84 1.30 10.86
N GLU A 176 -1.37 1.12 12.07
CA GLU A 176 -0.98 -0.02 12.94
C GLU A 176 -1.36 -1.39 12.36
N TRP A 177 -2.33 -1.43 11.46
CA TRP A 177 -2.79 -2.65 10.80
C TRP A 177 -1.80 -3.08 9.71
N ALA A 178 -1.28 -2.12 8.92
CA ALA A 178 -0.18 -2.35 7.98
C ALA A 178 1.10 -2.80 8.69
N LEU A 179 1.45 -2.13 9.80
CA LEU A 179 2.58 -2.58 10.61
C LEU A 179 2.36 -4.02 11.10
N SER A 180 1.16 -4.37 11.55
CA SER A 180 0.83 -5.73 12.00
C SER A 180 0.92 -6.76 10.87
N ALA A 181 0.50 -6.41 9.65
CA ALA A 181 0.60 -7.27 8.47
C ALA A 181 2.06 -7.48 8.04
N TYR A 182 2.86 -6.41 8.01
CA TYR A 182 4.31 -6.49 7.79
C TYR A 182 4.99 -7.38 8.82
N LEU A 183 4.76 -7.16 10.12
CA LEU A 183 5.39 -7.96 11.18
C LEU A 183 5.07 -9.46 11.04
N ALA A 184 3.83 -9.80 10.69
CA ALA A 184 3.43 -11.19 10.44
C ALA A 184 4.16 -11.77 9.21
N GLY A 185 4.23 -11.02 8.12
CA GLY A 185 4.89 -11.45 6.90
C GLY A 185 6.40 -11.61 7.03
N HIS A 186 7.06 -10.61 7.62
CA HIS A 186 8.50 -10.64 7.90
C HIS A 186 8.85 -11.81 8.83
N THR A 187 8.03 -12.07 9.86
CA THR A 187 8.19 -13.25 10.72
C THR A 187 8.15 -14.55 9.92
N ALA A 188 7.18 -14.70 9.00
CA ALA A 188 7.06 -15.88 8.14
C ALA A 188 8.28 -16.03 7.22
N ALA A 189 8.76 -14.92 6.65
CA ALA A 189 9.94 -14.88 5.78
C ALA A 189 11.22 -15.28 6.52
N LEU A 190 11.44 -14.76 7.74
CA LEU A 190 12.58 -15.13 8.59
C LEU A 190 12.54 -16.61 9.00
N GLN A 191 11.35 -17.13 9.33
CA GLN A 191 11.17 -18.57 9.58
C GLN A 191 11.56 -19.40 8.34
N HIS A 192 11.22 -18.92 7.15
CA HIS A 192 11.61 -19.58 5.90
C HIS A 192 13.11 -19.44 5.60
N ALA A 193 13.75 -18.33 5.97
CA ALA A 193 15.20 -18.15 5.88
C ALA A 193 15.96 -19.16 6.76
N LEU A 194 15.41 -19.53 7.93
CA LEU A 194 15.95 -20.60 8.76
C LEU A 194 15.84 -21.98 8.08
N VAL A 195 14.75 -22.25 7.36
CA VAL A 195 14.60 -23.47 6.53
C VAL A 195 15.63 -23.48 5.40
N ALA A 196 15.84 -22.33 4.74
CA ALA A 196 16.87 -22.18 3.73
C ALA A 196 18.26 -22.47 4.29
N ARG A 197 18.58 -21.96 5.49
CA ARG A 197 19.84 -22.23 6.17
C ARG A 197 20.04 -23.71 6.46
N GLN A 198 19.03 -24.37 7.03
CA GLN A 198 19.11 -25.80 7.36
C GLN A 198 19.28 -26.68 6.13
N SER A 199 18.66 -26.32 5.01
CA SER A 199 18.74 -27.07 3.76
C SER A 199 19.95 -26.71 2.89
N GLY A 200 20.57 -25.54 3.10
CA GLY A 200 21.59 -24.99 2.20
C GLY A 200 21.07 -24.63 0.81
N SER A 201 19.74 -24.49 0.64
CA SER A 201 19.11 -24.28 -0.66
C SER A 201 18.94 -22.80 -0.98
N GLU A 202 19.60 -22.35 -2.06
CA GLU A 202 19.43 -21.00 -2.60
C GLU A 202 17.97 -20.75 -3.02
N GLN A 203 17.29 -21.78 -3.55
CA GLN A 203 15.88 -21.67 -3.94
C GLN A 203 14.95 -21.42 -2.74
N GLN A 204 15.28 -21.95 -1.56
CA GLN A 204 14.55 -21.64 -0.32
C GLN A 204 14.86 -20.23 0.17
N LEU A 205 16.08 -19.73 -0.03
CA LEU A 205 16.43 -18.34 0.27
C LEU A 205 15.69 -17.37 -0.67
N GLU A 206 15.58 -17.68 -1.95
CA GLU A 206 14.75 -16.92 -2.89
C GLU A 206 13.29 -16.87 -2.44
N LEU A 207 12.74 -17.98 -1.96
CA LEU A 207 11.37 -18.03 -1.45
C LEU A 207 11.22 -17.22 -0.16
N ALA A 208 12.23 -17.19 0.72
CA ALA A 208 12.24 -16.33 1.89
C ALA A 208 12.23 -14.83 1.49
N TYR A 209 13.04 -14.45 0.49
CA TYR A 209 12.98 -13.09 -0.07
C TYR A 209 11.64 -12.78 -0.72
N ALA A 210 11.03 -13.73 -1.42
CA ALA A 210 9.72 -13.54 -2.03
C ALA A 210 8.62 -13.33 -0.98
N MET A 211 8.65 -14.11 0.11
CA MET A 211 7.75 -13.89 1.25
C MET A 211 8.01 -12.51 1.86
N ASN A 212 9.28 -12.13 2.06
CA ASN A 212 9.62 -10.84 2.64
C ASN A 212 9.13 -9.67 1.76
N SER A 213 9.31 -9.80 0.45
CA SER A 213 8.85 -8.83 -0.52
C SER A 213 7.33 -8.65 -0.50
N PHE A 214 6.57 -9.75 -0.36
CA PHE A 214 5.12 -9.66 -0.20
C PHE A 214 4.73 -8.96 1.11
N ALA A 215 5.51 -9.15 2.19
CA ALA A 215 5.33 -8.43 3.44
C ALA A 215 5.68 -6.94 3.32
N ASP A 216 6.72 -6.63 2.54
CA ASP A 216 7.19 -5.26 2.33
C ASP A 216 6.17 -4.39 1.58
N HIS A 217 5.17 -4.97 0.91
CA HIS A 217 4.01 -4.21 0.42
C HIS A 217 3.41 -3.33 1.55
N PHE A 218 3.03 -3.97 2.65
CA PHE A 218 2.48 -3.30 3.82
C PHE A 218 3.50 -2.40 4.52
N LEU A 219 4.81 -2.72 4.43
CA LEU A 219 5.86 -1.82 4.92
C LEU A 219 5.91 -0.53 4.09
N THR A 220 5.80 -0.63 2.77
CA THR A 220 5.88 0.52 1.87
C THR A 220 4.66 1.42 1.98
N ASP A 221 3.47 0.88 2.29
CA ASP A 221 2.28 1.70 2.58
C ASP A 221 2.52 2.65 3.76
N LEU A 222 3.31 2.23 4.75
CA LEU A 222 3.69 3.06 5.90
C LEU A 222 4.62 4.24 5.56
N PHE A 223 5.02 4.39 4.30
CA PHE A 223 5.73 5.58 3.81
C PHE A 223 4.85 6.48 2.96
N SER A 224 3.58 6.12 2.75
CA SER A 224 2.62 6.98 2.09
C SER A 224 1.72 7.68 3.10
N ALA A 225 1.73 9.01 3.08
CA ALA A 225 1.02 9.84 4.05
C ALA A 225 -0.48 9.51 4.18
N GLY A 226 -1.12 9.12 3.06
CA GLY A 226 -2.53 8.70 3.02
C GLY A 226 -2.84 7.46 3.85
N HIS A 227 -1.85 6.66 4.20
CA HIS A 227 -2.01 5.42 4.96
C HIS A 227 -1.67 5.57 6.44
N LEU A 228 -1.05 6.67 6.85
CA LEU A 228 -0.54 6.83 8.22
C LEU A 228 -1.63 7.08 9.26
N ARG A 229 -2.55 8.00 8.96
CA ARG A 229 -3.50 8.53 9.96
C ARG A 229 -4.98 8.41 9.60
N VAL A 230 -5.30 7.81 8.46
CA VAL A 230 -6.69 7.58 8.06
C VAL A 230 -7.33 6.51 8.96
N PRO A 231 -8.42 6.82 9.69
CA PRO A 231 -9.06 5.89 10.61
C PRO A 231 -9.96 4.88 9.84
N ARG A 232 -9.36 4.05 8.99
CA ARG A 232 -10.02 3.19 7.99
C ARG A 232 -11.07 2.27 8.62
N LYS A 233 -10.68 1.46 9.61
CA LYS A 233 -11.58 0.51 10.28
C LYS A 233 -12.68 1.21 11.06
N GLN A 234 -12.31 2.28 11.77
CA GLN A 234 -13.25 3.05 12.58
C GLN A 234 -14.31 3.71 11.69
N LEU A 235 -13.93 4.25 10.53
CA LEU A 235 -14.87 4.80 9.56
C LEU A 235 -15.84 3.76 9.01
N ALA A 236 -15.34 2.56 8.64
CA ALA A 236 -16.19 1.47 8.19
C ALA A 236 -17.16 0.99 9.29
N ALA A 237 -16.77 1.08 10.56
CA ALA A 237 -17.61 0.68 11.69
C ALA A 237 -18.70 1.71 12.05
N VAL A 238 -18.41 3.01 11.96
CA VAL A 238 -19.35 4.08 12.40
C VAL A 238 -20.26 4.60 11.28
N VAL A 239 -19.95 4.32 10.01
CA VAL A 239 -20.76 4.75 8.86
C VAL A 239 -21.58 3.57 8.35
N THR A 240 -22.87 3.81 8.07
CA THR A 240 -23.75 2.81 7.46
C THR A 240 -24.19 3.25 6.06
N PRO A 241 -23.98 2.42 5.01
CA PRO A 241 -23.27 1.13 5.03
C PRO A 241 -21.75 1.31 5.23
N GLY A 242 -21.05 0.29 5.73
CA GLY A 242 -19.62 0.39 6.04
C GLY A 242 -18.75 0.69 4.81
N GLU A 243 -19.17 0.22 3.64
CA GLU A 243 -18.57 0.51 2.34
C GLU A 243 -18.59 1.99 2.01
N LEU A 244 -19.58 2.75 2.51
CA LEU A 244 -19.59 4.21 2.38
C LEU A 244 -18.54 4.85 3.30
N GLY A 245 -18.34 4.32 4.51
CA GLY A 245 -17.25 4.73 5.40
C GLY A 245 -15.88 4.52 4.73
N SER A 246 -15.71 3.35 4.12
CA SER A 246 -14.56 3.06 3.29
C SER A 246 -14.45 4.01 2.08
N LEU A 247 -15.55 4.33 1.41
CA LEU A 247 -15.49 5.25 0.27
C LEU A 247 -15.04 6.66 0.69
N ILE A 248 -15.57 7.20 1.78
CA ILE A 248 -15.25 8.56 2.20
C ILE A 248 -13.86 8.68 2.84
N SER A 249 -13.30 7.61 3.41
CA SER A 249 -11.93 7.64 3.95
C SER A 249 -10.90 7.97 2.86
N ARG A 250 -11.22 7.67 1.60
CA ARG A 250 -10.37 7.95 0.44
C ARG A 250 -10.11 9.44 0.23
N PHE A 251 -11.03 10.32 0.62
CA PHE A 251 -10.80 11.76 0.53
C PHE A 251 -9.69 12.23 1.46
N MET A 252 -9.62 11.66 2.67
CA MET A 252 -8.53 11.96 3.60
C MET A 252 -7.22 11.32 3.15
N HIS A 253 -7.28 10.08 2.66
CA HIS A 253 -6.14 9.40 2.06
C HIS A 253 -5.49 10.22 0.94
N ASP A 254 -6.29 10.68 -0.02
CA ASP A 254 -5.81 11.47 -1.16
C ASP A 254 -5.36 12.88 -0.72
N GLU A 255 -6.01 13.48 0.28
CA GLU A 255 -5.60 14.75 0.89
C GLU A 255 -4.21 14.64 1.54
N ASP A 256 -4.02 13.66 2.42
CA ASP A 256 -2.75 13.42 3.12
C ASP A 256 -1.64 13.04 2.14
N SER A 257 -1.93 12.19 1.14
CA SER A 257 -0.96 11.85 0.10
C SER A 257 -0.52 13.05 -0.73
N LYS A 258 -1.46 13.94 -1.08
CA LYS A 258 -1.19 15.11 -1.91
C LYS A 258 -0.42 16.19 -1.17
N PHE A 259 -0.81 16.50 0.06
CA PHE A 259 -0.25 17.63 0.81
C PHE A 259 0.90 17.25 1.74
N GLY A 260 1.05 15.96 2.01
CA GLY A 260 2.13 15.39 2.81
C GLY A 260 2.01 15.68 4.31
N LEU A 261 2.72 14.89 5.10
CA LEU A 261 2.76 15.00 6.55
C LEU A 261 4.20 15.19 7.02
N ASN A 262 4.39 16.09 7.98
CA ASN A 262 5.61 16.15 8.78
C ASN A 262 5.62 14.94 9.72
N VAL A 263 6.61 14.08 9.52
CA VAL A 263 6.77 12.81 10.23
C VAL A 263 8.17 12.71 10.84
N ARG A 264 8.31 11.76 11.76
CA ARG A 264 9.56 11.38 12.38
C ARG A 264 9.60 9.88 12.60
N ASN A 265 10.79 9.28 12.75
CA ASN A 265 10.93 7.85 13.06
C ASN A 265 11.63 7.61 14.40
N ALA A 266 11.80 6.34 14.77
CA ALA A 266 12.44 5.94 16.03
C ALA A 266 13.94 6.25 16.09
N LEU A 267 14.57 6.51 14.94
CA LEU A 267 15.97 6.91 14.83
C LEU A 267 16.18 8.42 14.99
N GLY A 268 15.09 9.20 15.12
CA GLY A 268 15.13 10.64 15.30
C GLY A 268 15.18 11.45 13.99
N ASP A 269 15.13 10.79 12.83
CA ASP A 269 14.99 11.48 11.55
C ASP A 269 13.62 12.17 11.49
N GLN A 270 13.56 13.32 10.80
CA GLN A 270 12.32 14.05 10.54
C GLN A 270 12.29 14.48 9.07
N TRP A 271 11.15 14.31 8.42
CA TRP A 271 10.97 14.71 7.02
C TRP A 271 9.51 15.01 6.71
N HIS A 272 9.28 15.55 5.53
CA HIS A 272 7.95 15.73 4.98
C HIS A 272 7.67 14.56 4.03
N ALA A 273 6.73 13.69 4.40
CA ALA A 273 6.35 12.51 3.64
C ALA A 273 5.14 12.84 2.77
N TYR A 274 5.25 12.73 1.44
CA TYR A 274 4.08 12.66 0.58
C TYR A 274 3.59 11.20 0.50
N GLY A 275 2.49 10.97 -0.22
CA GLY A 275 1.94 9.63 -0.38
C GLY A 275 1.77 9.21 -1.82
N ASP A 276 0.79 8.36 -2.04
CA ASP A 276 0.49 7.70 -3.30
C ASP A 276 0.50 8.70 -4.47
N LYS A 277 1.16 8.32 -5.57
CA LYS A 277 1.37 9.08 -6.82
C LYS A 277 2.41 10.19 -6.70
N ARG A 278 3.09 10.30 -5.57
CA ARG A 278 4.12 11.32 -5.31
C ARG A 278 5.51 10.73 -5.23
N TYR A 279 5.67 9.41 -5.28
CA TYR A 279 6.97 8.77 -5.12
C TYR A 279 7.99 9.34 -6.11
N PHE A 280 7.61 9.57 -7.37
CA PHE A 280 8.54 10.12 -8.37
C PHE A 280 8.59 11.66 -8.42
N ASP A 281 7.74 12.37 -7.67
CA ASP A 281 7.79 13.83 -7.62
C ASP A 281 9.10 14.29 -6.96
N THR A 282 9.64 15.43 -7.39
CA THR A 282 10.92 15.96 -6.87
C THR A 282 10.88 16.19 -5.36
N ASN A 283 9.72 16.61 -4.84
CA ASN A 283 9.53 16.99 -3.44
C ASN A 283 9.54 15.78 -2.50
N ASP A 284 9.30 14.56 -3.00
CA ASP A 284 9.24 13.35 -2.16
C ASP A 284 10.61 12.65 -1.97
N SER A 285 11.69 13.28 -2.40
CA SER A 285 13.04 12.71 -2.34
C SER A 285 13.49 12.27 -0.93
N ALA A 286 13.11 13.01 0.11
CA ALA A 286 13.41 12.63 1.50
C ALA A 286 12.67 11.37 1.93
N ASN A 287 11.41 11.23 1.53
CA ASN A 287 10.58 10.07 1.83
C ASN A 287 11.10 8.83 1.08
N ARG A 288 11.48 8.98 -0.19
CA ARG A 288 12.14 7.91 -0.99
C ARG A 288 13.37 7.33 -0.31
N VAL A 289 14.19 8.18 0.31
CA VAL A 289 15.38 7.72 1.06
C VAL A 289 14.97 6.86 2.26
N GLN A 290 13.93 7.26 2.98
CA GLN A 290 13.48 6.54 4.18
C GLN A 290 12.86 5.19 3.84
N VAL A 291 11.95 5.13 2.85
CA VAL A 291 11.35 3.86 2.43
C VAL A 291 12.40 2.89 1.89
N LYS A 292 13.39 3.37 1.13
CA LYS A 292 14.50 2.55 0.66
C LYS A 292 15.29 1.93 1.82
N ARG A 293 15.60 2.73 2.85
CA ARG A 293 16.33 2.24 4.04
C ARG A 293 15.52 1.18 4.79
N ALA A 294 14.22 1.36 4.93
CA ALA A 294 13.35 0.40 5.60
C ALA A 294 13.29 -0.94 4.84
N VAL A 295 13.04 -0.90 3.53
CA VAL A 295 12.96 -2.10 2.66
C VAL A 295 14.33 -2.80 2.57
N GLN A 296 15.43 -2.04 2.48
CA GLN A 296 16.78 -2.63 2.53
C GLN A 296 17.04 -3.32 3.86
N ALA A 297 16.69 -2.70 4.99
CA ALA A 297 16.86 -3.31 6.31
C ALA A 297 16.05 -4.60 6.46
N SER A 298 14.81 -4.60 5.95
CA SER A 298 13.94 -5.78 5.87
C SER A 298 14.61 -6.92 5.09
N ALA A 299 15.08 -6.65 3.87
CA ALA A 299 15.76 -7.67 3.06
C ALA A 299 17.09 -8.15 3.68
N ASP A 300 17.87 -7.25 4.28
CA ASP A 300 19.13 -7.61 4.94
C ASP A 300 18.91 -8.57 6.13
N GLU A 301 17.81 -8.42 6.89
CA GLU A 301 17.48 -9.33 8.01
C GLU A 301 17.21 -10.77 7.53
N ILE A 302 16.64 -10.95 6.32
CA ILE A 302 16.46 -12.28 5.71
C ILE A 302 17.83 -12.94 5.49
N PHE A 303 18.77 -12.21 4.90
CA PHE A 303 20.10 -12.75 4.62
C PHE A 303 20.90 -13.00 5.90
N GLU A 304 20.86 -12.07 6.85
CA GLU A 304 21.53 -12.21 8.15
C GLU A 304 21.00 -13.43 8.91
N THR A 305 19.69 -13.66 8.87
CA THR A 305 19.06 -14.86 9.43
C THR A 305 19.49 -16.12 8.71
N PHE A 306 19.54 -16.11 7.38
CA PHE A 306 20.03 -17.23 6.59
C PHE A 306 21.48 -17.58 6.94
N ILE A 307 22.39 -16.60 7.06
CA ILE A 307 23.80 -16.88 7.36
C ILE A 307 24.01 -17.30 8.82
N SER A 308 23.39 -16.59 9.77
CA SER A 308 23.58 -16.83 11.20
C SER A 308 22.81 -18.04 11.72
N GLY A 309 21.69 -18.41 11.08
CA GLY A 309 20.73 -19.38 11.62
C GLY A 309 19.94 -18.87 12.82
N ILE A 310 19.92 -17.55 13.06
CA ILE A 310 19.23 -16.90 14.17
C ILE A 310 18.29 -15.84 13.60
N ALA A 311 16.99 -15.98 13.87
CA ALA A 311 16.01 -14.97 13.50
C ALA A 311 15.79 -13.99 14.67
N PRO A 312 15.74 -12.66 14.43
CA PRO A 312 15.31 -11.70 15.43
C PRO A 312 13.84 -11.94 15.83
N SER A 313 13.46 -11.50 17.03
CA SER A 313 12.05 -11.45 17.41
C SER A 313 11.38 -10.20 16.81
N PRO A 314 10.04 -10.17 16.64
CA PRO A 314 9.34 -9.01 16.07
C PRO A 314 9.61 -7.67 16.75
N ALA A 315 9.92 -7.67 18.05
CA ALA A 315 10.27 -6.46 18.79
C ALA A 315 11.64 -5.86 18.40
N ASN A 316 12.48 -6.65 17.73
CA ASN A 316 13.84 -6.29 17.35
C ASN A 316 14.02 -6.18 15.83
N PHE A 317 12.94 -6.28 15.04
CA PHE A 317 13.04 -6.06 13.60
C PHE A 317 13.54 -4.64 13.31
N ARG A 318 14.40 -4.49 12.30
CA ARG A 318 15.05 -3.22 12.00
C ARG A 318 14.20 -2.30 11.16
N ALA A 319 13.43 -2.83 10.20
CA ALA A 319 12.63 -1.99 9.30
C ALA A 319 11.64 -1.05 10.04
N PRO A 320 10.93 -1.48 11.11
CA PRO A 320 10.05 -0.61 11.89
C PRO A 320 10.74 0.61 12.52
N LEU A 321 12.07 0.61 12.68
CA LEU A 321 12.79 1.77 13.22
C LEU A 321 12.79 2.96 12.24
N TYR A 322 12.65 2.70 10.94
CA TYR A 322 12.61 3.72 9.90
C TYR A 322 11.21 4.26 9.63
N VAL A 323 10.17 3.51 10.00
CA VAL A 323 8.76 3.83 9.78
C VAL A 323 8.38 5.12 10.54
N PRO A 324 7.55 6.00 9.95
CA PRO A 324 6.92 7.11 10.66
C PRO A 324 6.26 6.69 11.99
N ASP A 325 6.48 7.47 13.04
CA ASP A 325 5.79 7.36 14.32
C ASP A 325 4.29 7.58 14.10
N LEU A 326 3.53 6.47 14.07
CA LEU A 326 2.11 6.46 13.78
C LEU A 326 1.30 7.27 14.79
N ASN A 327 1.71 7.32 16.06
CA ASN A 327 1.05 8.14 17.07
C ASN A 327 1.32 9.63 16.85
N ALA A 328 2.56 9.98 16.48
CA ALA A 328 2.89 11.37 16.15
C ALA A 328 2.16 11.84 14.87
N ALA A 329 1.97 10.98 13.87
CA ALA A 329 1.23 11.30 12.66
C ALA A 329 -0.24 11.66 12.93
N GLN A 330 -0.86 11.09 13.97
CA GLN A 330 -2.20 11.44 14.42
C GLN A 330 -2.30 12.85 15.03
N ASN A 331 -1.19 13.44 15.47
CA ASN A 331 -1.19 14.71 16.17
C ASN A 331 -1.33 15.89 15.19
N PRO A 332 -2.43 16.67 15.25
CA PRO A 332 -2.65 17.81 14.36
C PRO A 332 -1.79 19.04 14.70
N GLY A 333 -0.96 19.01 15.75
CA GLY A 333 -0.11 20.14 16.13
C GLY A 333 1.01 20.45 15.15
N ASN A 334 1.56 19.42 14.49
CA ASN A 334 2.68 19.55 13.54
C ASN A 334 2.26 19.37 12.08
N ASN A 335 0.97 19.17 11.83
CA ASN A 335 0.39 18.86 10.52
C ASN A 335 -0.90 19.64 10.30
N PHE A 336 -1.34 19.75 9.05
CA PHE A 336 -2.70 20.24 8.79
C PHE A 336 -3.74 19.29 9.40
N SER A 337 -4.94 19.81 9.64
CA SER A 337 -6.00 19.10 10.35
C SER A 337 -6.50 17.89 9.57
N PRO A 338 -6.51 16.68 10.15
CA PRO A 338 -7.11 15.53 9.49
C PRO A 338 -8.60 15.75 9.21
N LEU A 339 -9.05 15.30 8.04
CA LEU A 339 -10.48 15.33 7.66
C LEU A 339 -11.31 14.45 8.61
N PHE A 340 -10.80 13.28 8.99
CA PHE A 340 -11.39 12.38 9.97
C PHE A 340 -10.40 12.08 11.09
N LYS A 341 -10.85 12.09 12.34
CA LYS A 341 -10.04 11.83 13.52
C LYS A 341 -10.72 10.79 14.41
N ALA A 342 -10.06 9.68 14.70
CA ALA A 342 -10.56 8.74 15.70
C ALA A 342 -10.40 9.34 17.11
N GLU A 343 -11.45 9.23 17.93
CA GLU A 343 -11.44 9.67 19.32
C GLU A 343 -12.31 8.72 20.17
N GLY A 344 -11.64 7.77 20.84
CA GLY A 344 -12.33 6.69 21.55
C GLY A 344 -13.11 5.79 20.58
N ASP A 345 -14.39 5.62 20.84
CA ASP A 345 -15.35 4.87 20.01
C ASP A 345 -15.94 5.69 18.86
N LYS A 346 -15.58 6.96 18.75
CA LYS A 346 -16.11 7.90 17.74
C LYS A 346 -15.09 8.18 16.65
N VAL A 347 -15.61 8.55 15.49
CA VAL A 347 -14.84 9.28 14.47
C VAL A 347 -15.42 10.67 14.36
N LEU A 348 -14.57 11.66 14.58
CA LEU A 348 -14.90 13.06 14.38
C LEU A 348 -14.57 13.45 12.93
N ARG A 349 -15.34 14.37 12.36
CA ARG A 349 -15.08 14.96 11.05
C ARG A 349 -14.74 16.44 11.22
N ARG A 350 -13.81 16.97 10.42
CA ARG A 350 -13.53 18.41 10.35
C ARG A 350 -14.82 19.19 10.12
N GLN A 351 -15.02 20.30 10.84
CA GLN A 351 -16.27 21.07 10.74
C GLN A 351 -16.40 21.72 9.37
N ASP A 352 -15.43 22.53 8.98
CA ASP A 352 -15.24 23.00 7.61
C ASP A 352 -14.38 21.99 6.84
N VAL A 353 -15.07 21.09 6.12
CA VAL A 353 -14.39 20.06 5.32
C VAL A 353 -13.46 20.65 4.27
N SER A 354 -13.63 21.90 3.83
CA SER A 354 -12.79 22.50 2.78
C SER A 354 -11.60 23.29 3.34
N ASN A 355 -11.48 23.44 4.66
CA ASN A 355 -10.41 24.17 5.30
C ASN A 355 -9.43 23.23 6.02
N LEU A 356 -8.27 22.94 5.42
CA LEU A 356 -7.20 22.12 5.99
C LEU A 356 -6.63 22.66 7.30
N ASN A 357 -6.86 23.93 7.59
CA ASN A 357 -6.40 24.58 8.81
C ASN A 357 -7.48 24.62 9.90
N ASP A 358 -8.69 24.12 9.63
CA ASP A 358 -9.76 24.06 10.61
C ASP A 358 -9.43 23.00 11.67
N LYS A 359 -9.14 23.46 12.90
CA LYS A 359 -8.84 22.61 14.07
C LYS A 359 -10.10 22.33 14.90
N GLN A 360 -11.29 22.51 14.32
CA GLN A 360 -12.56 22.13 14.93
C GLN A 360 -13.07 20.84 14.29
N TRP A 361 -13.50 19.90 15.13
CA TRP A 361 -14.12 18.65 14.70
C TRP A 361 -15.50 18.51 15.32
N THR A 362 -16.37 17.76 14.65
CA THR A 362 -17.73 17.45 15.10
C THR A 362 -17.96 15.94 15.06
N ASN A 363 -18.78 15.45 16.00
CA ASN A 363 -19.35 14.11 15.96
C ASN A 363 -20.78 14.10 15.36
N ASP A 364 -21.36 15.28 15.10
CA ASP A 364 -22.64 15.43 14.44
C ASP A 364 -22.41 15.55 12.92
N TRP A 365 -22.26 14.40 12.28
CA TRP A 365 -22.09 14.29 10.84
C TRP A 365 -22.62 12.93 10.35
N TRP A 366 -22.92 12.84 9.05
CA TRP A 366 -23.50 11.64 8.45
C TRP A 366 -22.69 11.25 7.21
N GLY A 367 -22.48 9.94 6.98
CA GLY A 367 -21.66 9.45 5.87
C GLY A 367 -22.12 9.98 4.51
N TRP A 368 -23.44 9.95 4.23
CA TRP A 368 -23.98 10.42 2.97
C TRP A 368 -23.84 11.93 2.77
N SER A 369 -24.15 12.74 3.78
CA SER A 369 -24.00 14.19 3.67
C SER A 369 -22.53 14.57 3.50
N THR A 370 -21.61 13.90 4.18
CA THR A 370 -20.18 14.06 3.99
C THR A 370 -19.74 13.66 2.57
N TYR A 371 -20.20 12.54 2.03
CA TYR A 371 -19.92 12.18 0.64
C TYR A 371 -20.39 13.27 -0.35
N TRP A 372 -21.61 13.81 -0.17
CA TRP A 372 -22.12 14.89 -1.02
C TRP A 372 -21.30 16.18 -0.94
N LEU A 373 -20.75 16.50 0.24
CA LEU A 373 -19.82 17.63 0.42
C LEU A 373 -18.47 17.40 -0.26
N LEU A 374 -18.01 16.14 -0.31
CA LEU A 374 -16.69 15.77 -0.83
C LEU A 374 -16.69 15.35 -2.32
N LYS A 375 -17.84 15.12 -2.96
CA LYS A 375 -17.86 14.65 -4.37
C LYS A 375 -17.17 15.59 -5.36
N ASP A 376 -17.14 16.90 -5.05
CA ASP A 376 -16.46 17.94 -5.83
C ASP A 376 -15.30 18.58 -5.04
N TYR A 377 -14.64 17.77 -4.20
CA TYR A 377 -13.71 18.23 -3.19
C TYR A 377 -12.52 19.03 -3.74
N LYS A 378 -12.40 20.27 -3.26
CA LYS A 378 -11.31 21.20 -3.59
C LYS A 378 -10.99 22.03 -2.35
N PRO A 379 -10.29 21.46 -1.37
CA PRO A 379 -10.02 22.20 -0.15
C PRO A 379 -8.92 23.26 -0.38
N ASN A 380 -8.76 24.18 0.57
CA ASN A 380 -7.68 25.15 0.54
C ASN A 380 -6.30 24.48 0.72
N THR A 381 -5.22 25.25 0.60
CA THR A 381 -3.88 24.75 0.88
C THR A 381 -3.63 24.73 2.40
N PRO A 382 -2.82 23.76 2.90
CA PRO A 382 -2.28 23.84 4.25
C PRO A 382 -1.61 25.19 4.50
N ALA A 383 -1.76 25.73 5.70
CA ALA A 383 -0.89 26.80 6.17
C ALA A 383 0.54 26.24 6.29
N SER A 384 1.50 27.03 5.85
CA SER A 384 2.94 26.75 5.92
C SER A 384 3.46 26.75 7.36
#